data_AF-A0A314V223-F1
#
_entry.id   AF-A0A314V223-F1
#
_cell.length_a   1.000
_cell.length_b   1.000
_cell.length_c   1.000
_cell.angle_alpha   90.00
_cell.angle_beta   90.00
_cell.angle_gamma   90.00
#
_symmetry.space_group_name_H-M   'P 1'
#
loop_
_entity.id
_entity.type
_entity.pdbx_description
1 polymer ?
#
loop_
_entity_poly.entity_id
_entity_poly.type
_entity_poly.pdbx_seq_one_letter_code
_entity_poly.pdbx_strand_id
1 'polypeptide(L)'
;MVIQWLCFTPPSTITNVEDVSTKLLLRALMHSNILFREFALVSMWRVPAMPIGAHTLLSFLAEPLKLLSESSDSLEDYNVSQNLEEFHDWSEYYSCDAKYRNWLKIELENAEVSPLELSMEEKQRAILAAKETLNSSLSLLLRKENPWLAPGEDHVYESVEPIFLELHATAMLCLRSGECLPPDATVCTTLMSALYSSVSEQDVLNRQLMINVSISSKDNYCVEVVLRCLAVAGDGLGQQEYNDGGILSTVMAAGFKGELLRFQSGVTMEISRLDAWYSSEGGSLESPATYIVQGLCRRCCIPEVILRCMEVSLSLIELGMPPEGHDQLIDLVASSEAGVLHLFSHQQLQEFLLVEREYSIRQMELEEELSS
;
A
#
# COMPACT_ATOMS: atom_id res chain seq x y z
N MET A 1 5.28 -27.10 6.80
CA MET A 1 4.02 -27.65 7.32
C MET A 1 2.91 -27.05 6.47
N VAL A 2 2.30 -27.84 5.58
CA VAL A 2 1.28 -27.36 4.65
C VAL A 2 0.03 -27.07 5.49
N ILE A 3 -0.42 -25.81 5.55
CA ILE A 3 -1.76 -25.48 6.05
C ILE A 3 -2.72 -26.05 5.00
N GLN A 4 -3.05 -27.31 5.18
CA GLN A 4 -3.64 -28.17 4.17
C GLN A 4 -5.15 -27.99 4.21
N TRP A 5 -5.70 -27.14 3.32
CA TRP A 5 -7.04 -27.17 2.72
C TRP A 5 -8.30 -27.22 3.63
N LEU A 6 -8.15 -27.47 4.93
CA LEU A 6 -9.22 -27.76 5.87
C LEU A 6 -10.07 -26.54 6.25
N CYS A 7 -9.73 -25.34 5.75
CA CYS A 7 -10.50 -24.13 6.03
C CYS A 7 -11.57 -23.80 4.97
N PHE A 8 -11.50 -24.36 3.74
CA PHE A 8 -12.43 -24.01 2.65
C PHE A 8 -13.26 -25.17 2.11
N THR A 9 -12.82 -26.41 2.33
CA THR A 9 -13.57 -27.60 1.93
C THR A 9 -14.02 -28.36 3.18
N PRO A 10 -15.16 -28.00 3.79
CA PRO A 10 -15.77 -28.78 4.85
C PRO A 10 -15.99 -30.24 4.39
N PRO A 11 -15.98 -31.21 5.33
CA PRO A 11 -16.33 -32.59 5.01
C PRO A 11 -17.67 -32.68 4.28
N SER A 12 -17.76 -33.51 3.23
CA SER A 12 -18.98 -33.71 2.42
C SER A 12 -20.16 -34.28 3.21
N THR A 13 -19.93 -34.71 4.45
CA THR A 13 -20.93 -35.18 5.39
C THR A 13 -21.68 -34.05 6.10
N ILE A 14 -21.23 -32.79 5.96
CA ILE A 14 -21.91 -31.62 6.51
C ILE A 14 -23.16 -31.31 5.68
N THR A 15 -24.29 -31.11 6.34
CA THR A 15 -25.53 -30.66 5.69
C THR A 15 -25.30 -29.30 5.04
N ASN A 16 -25.72 -29.12 3.78
CA ASN A 16 -25.48 -27.91 2.99
C ASN A 16 -24.00 -27.56 2.82
N VAL A 17 -23.16 -28.57 2.58
CA VAL A 17 -21.70 -28.41 2.43
C VAL A 17 -21.31 -27.31 1.45
N GLU A 18 -22.03 -27.14 0.33
CA GLU A 18 -21.75 -26.10 -0.67
C GLU A 18 -21.92 -24.70 -0.10
N ASP A 19 -23.06 -24.41 0.53
CA ASP A 19 -23.34 -23.14 1.22
C ASP A 19 -22.32 -22.83 2.33
N VAL A 20 -21.95 -23.85 3.12
CA VAL A 20 -20.91 -23.70 4.16
C VAL A 20 -19.55 -23.42 3.54
N SER A 21 -19.19 -24.09 2.44
CA SER A 21 -17.93 -23.87 1.73
C SER A 21 -17.84 -22.44 1.21
N THR A 22 -18.91 -21.94 0.57
CA THR A 22 -19.00 -20.57 0.09
C THR A 22 -18.81 -19.57 1.23
N LYS A 23 -19.54 -19.72 2.34
CA LYS A 23 -19.41 -18.82 3.51
C LYS A 23 -17.99 -18.80 4.08
N LEU A 24 -17.31 -19.95 4.13
CA LEU A 24 -15.93 -20.03 4.60
C LEU A 24 -14.94 -19.36 3.63
N LEU A 25 -15.12 -19.57 2.32
CA LEU A 25 -14.31 -18.92 1.29
C LEU A 25 -14.46 -17.40 1.35
N LEU A 26 -15.70 -16.89 1.47
CA LEU A 26 -15.96 -15.46 1.58
C LEU A 26 -15.32 -14.85 2.83
N ARG A 27 -15.38 -15.53 3.98
CA ARG A 27 -14.69 -15.09 5.19
C ARG A 27 -13.19 -15.03 5.00
N ALA A 28 -12.59 -16.01 4.34
CA ALA A 28 -11.16 -15.94 4.07
C ALA A 28 -10.79 -14.87 3.06
N LEU A 29 -11.60 -14.62 2.04
CA LEU A 29 -11.40 -13.49 1.15
C LEU A 29 -11.33 -12.18 1.96
N MET A 30 -12.32 -11.92 2.82
CA MET A 30 -12.35 -10.72 3.68
C MET A 30 -11.11 -10.63 4.58
N HIS A 31 -10.76 -11.72 5.26
CA HIS A 31 -9.57 -11.74 6.11
C HIS A 31 -8.27 -11.60 5.31
N SER A 32 -8.23 -12.11 4.08
CA SER A 32 -7.05 -12.01 3.23
C SER A 32 -6.83 -10.60 2.73
N ASN A 33 -7.89 -9.86 2.41
CA ASN A 33 -7.78 -8.43 2.09
C ASN A 33 -7.17 -7.62 3.25
N ILE A 34 -7.53 -7.94 4.50
CA ILE A 34 -6.89 -7.35 5.68
C ILE A 34 -5.38 -7.65 5.68
N LEU A 35 -5.01 -8.92 5.51
CA LEU A 35 -3.59 -9.32 5.48
C LEU A 35 -2.82 -8.72 4.29
N PHE A 36 -3.45 -8.57 3.12
CA PHE A 36 -2.81 -7.96 1.96
C PHE A 36 -2.46 -6.50 2.21
N ARG A 37 -3.32 -5.74 2.88
CA ARG A 37 -3.04 -4.36 3.31
C ARG A 37 -1.83 -4.32 4.24
N GLU A 38 -1.82 -5.16 5.27
CA GLU A 38 -0.74 -5.24 6.25
C GLU A 38 0.60 -5.64 5.59
N PHE A 39 0.59 -6.69 4.77
CA PHE A 39 1.76 -7.12 4.00
C PHE A 39 2.29 -6.03 3.08
N ALA A 40 1.43 -5.24 2.43
CA ALA A 40 1.85 -4.20 1.52
C ALA A 40 2.56 -3.07 2.28
N LEU A 41 2.02 -2.69 3.45
CA LEU A 41 2.56 -1.63 4.30
C LEU A 41 3.92 -2.00 4.92
N VAL A 42 4.19 -3.28 5.20
CA VAL A 42 5.53 -3.71 5.68
C VAL A 42 6.52 -3.98 4.54
N SER A 43 6.04 -4.13 3.30
CA SER A 43 6.86 -4.51 2.14
C SER A 43 7.25 -3.32 1.25
N MET A 44 7.17 -2.09 1.76
CA MET A 44 7.52 -0.90 0.97
C MET A 44 9.02 -0.85 0.61
N TRP A 45 9.88 -1.52 1.38
CA TRP A 45 11.32 -1.58 1.15
C TRP A 45 11.67 -2.08 -0.26
N ARG A 46 12.52 -1.31 -0.95
CA ARG A 46 13.08 -1.59 -2.27
C ARG A 46 14.24 -2.59 -2.17
N VAL A 47 13.89 -3.82 -1.82
CA VAL A 47 14.82 -4.95 -1.67
C VAL A 47 14.36 -6.14 -2.51
N PRO A 48 15.27 -7.02 -2.96
CA PRO A 48 14.89 -8.19 -3.78
C PRO A 48 14.00 -9.22 -3.07
N ALA A 49 13.96 -9.18 -1.73
CA ALA A 49 13.20 -10.15 -0.95
C ALA A 49 11.70 -10.02 -1.20
N MET A 50 11.07 -11.12 -1.62
CA MET A 50 9.64 -11.18 -1.93
C MET A 50 8.77 -11.24 -0.67
N PRO A 51 7.57 -10.61 -0.65
CA PRO A 51 6.58 -10.81 0.39
C PRO A 51 5.89 -12.19 0.25
N ILE A 52 6.57 -13.25 0.68
CA ILE A 52 6.14 -14.65 0.49
C ILE A 52 4.73 -14.91 1.03
N GLY A 53 4.36 -14.27 2.15
CA GLY A 53 3.03 -14.38 2.76
C GLY A 53 1.91 -13.96 1.81
N ALA A 54 2.05 -12.82 1.15
CA ALA A 54 1.06 -12.31 0.20
C ALA A 54 0.90 -13.23 -1.01
N HIS A 55 2.01 -13.64 -1.65
CA HIS A 55 1.96 -14.53 -2.81
C HIS A 55 1.38 -15.92 -2.48
N THR A 56 1.71 -16.44 -1.29
CA THR A 56 1.17 -17.71 -0.81
C THR A 56 -0.36 -17.60 -0.65
N LEU A 57 -0.84 -16.52 -0.03
CA LEU A 57 -2.26 -16.30 0.18
C LEU A 57 -3.03 -16.08 -1.13
N LEU A 58 -2.49 -15.28 -2.05
CA LEU A 58 -3.03 -15.11 -3.40
C LEU A 58 -3.18 -16.45 -4.11
N SER A 59 -2.15 -17.31 -4.07
CA SER A 59 -2.19 -18.62 -4.72
C SER A 59 -3.24 -19.57 -4.12
N PHE A 60 -3.50 -19.46 -2.81
CA PHE A 60 -4.53 -20.26 -2.15
C PHE A 60 -5.95 -19.83 -2.52
N LEU A 61 -6.15 -18.55 -2.84
CA LEU A 61 -7.46 -17.99 -3.15
C LEU A 61 -7.80 -17.95 -4.64
N ALA A 62 -6.79 -17.92 -5.52
CA ALA A 62 -6.99 -17.69 -6.95
C ALA A 62 -8.00 -18.67 -7.60
N GLU A 63 -7.79 -19.99 -7.44
CA GLU A 63 -8.66 -21.00 -8.05
C GLU A 63 -10.05 -21.06 -7.39
N PRO A 64 -10.17 -21.11 -6.05
CA PRO A 64 -11.49 -21.09 -5.41
C PRO A 64 -12.36 -19.88 -5.77
N LEU A 65 -11.77 -18.68 -5.83
CA LEU A 65 -12.52 -17.47 -6.18
C LEU A 65 -12.91 -17.43 -7.65
N LYS A 66 -12.06 -17.96 -8.55
CA LYS A 66 -12.41 -18.11 -9.96
C LYS A 66 -13.62 -19.01 -10.14
N LEU A 67 -13.63 -20.19 -9.51
CA LEU A 67 -14.77 -21.12 -9.55
C LEU A 67 -16.05 -20.48 -9.00
N LEU A 68 -15.93 -19.68 -7.93
CA LEU A 68 -17.06 -18.95 -7.37
C LEU A 68 -17.62 -17.91 -8.36
N SER A 69 -16.76 -17.15 -9.03
CA SER A 69 -17.17 -16.12 -10.02
C SER A 69 -17.88 -16.71 -11.24
N GLU A 70 -17.55 -17.94 -11.62
CA GLU A 70 -18.20 -18.67 -12.72
C GLU A 70 -19.60 -19.19 -12.34
N SER A 71 -19.93 -19.24 -11.05
CA SER A 71 -21.19 -19.76 -10.49
C SER A 71 -22.20 -18.66 -10.11
N SER A 72 -22.48 -17.76 -11.08
CA SER A 72 -23.14 -16.45 -10.93
C SER A 72 -24.34 -16.35 -9.96
N ASP A 73 -25.15 -17.41 -9.83
CA ASP A 73 -26.36 -17.42 -8.98
C ASP A 73 -26.06 -17.34 -7.47
N SER A 74 -24.81 -17.55 -7.05
CA SER A 74 -24.42 -17.59 -5.63
C SER A 74 -23.89 -16.27 -5.06
N LEU A 75 -23.58 -15.27 -5.89
CA LEU A 75 -22.84 -14.08 -5.46
C LEU A 75 -23.72 -12.90 -5.01
N GLU A 76 -24.90 -12.74 -5.63
CA GLU A 76 -25.82 -11.62 -5.39
C GLU A 76 -26.33 -11.61 -3.93
N ASP A 77 -26.45 -12.78 -3.31
CA ASP A 77 -26.95 -12.94 -1.94
C ASP A 77 -25.96 -12.49 -0.85
N TYR A 78 -24.67 -12.31 -1.17
CA TYR A 78 -23.61 -12.12 -0.15
C TYR A 78 -22.92 -10.75 -0.14
N ASN A 79 -23.27 -9.83 -1.05
CA ASN A 79 -22.68 -8.48 -1.13
C ASN A 79 -21.14 -8.46 -1.01
N VAL A 80 -20.45 -9.22 -1.87
CA VAL A 80 -18.99 -9.46 -1.80
C VAL A 80 -18.20 -8.89 -2.98
N SER A 81 -18.86 -8.15 -3.87
CA SER A 81 -18.23 -7.51 -5.05
C SER A 81 -17.01 -6.68 -4.66
N GLN A 82 -17.14 -5.80 -3.67
CA GLN A 82 -16.04 -4.93 -3.21
C GLN A 82 -14.84 -5.73 -2.69
N ASN A 83 -15.07 -6.86 -2.02
CA ASN A 83 -13.98 -7.70 -1.52
C ASN A 83 -13.25 -8.44 -2.67
N LEU A 84 -13.98 -8.84 -3.71
CA LEU A 84 -13.39 -9.46 -4.89
C LEU A 84 -12.62 -8.45 -5.73
N GLU A 85 -13.16 -7.26 -5.94
CA GLU A 85 -12.49 -6.15 -6.62
C GLU A 85 -11.17 -5.82 -5.91
N GLU A 86 -11.21 -5.67 -4.58
CA GLU A 86 -10.00 -5.43 -3.80
C GLU A 86 -8.99 -6.58 -3.90
N PHE A 87 -9.44 -7.84 -3.92
CA PHE A 87 -8.55 -8.98 -4.13
C PHE A 87 -7.85 -8.92 -5.50
N HIS A 88 -8.56 -8.54 -6.55
CA HIS A 88 -7.98 -8.36 -7.88
C HIS A 88 -6.95 -7.23 -7.89
N ASP A 89 -7.26 -6.12 -7.26
CA ASP A 89 -6.31 -5.01 -7.09
C ASP A 89 -5.04 -5.45 -6.35
N TRP A 90 -5.17 -6.25 -5.28
CA TRP A 90 -4.01 -6.80 -4.58
C TRP A 90 -3.20 -7.77 -5.45
N SER A 91 -3.87 -8.62 -6.22
CA SER A 91 -3.22 -9.54 -7.16
C SER A 91 -2.37 -8.79 -8.20
N GLU A 92 -2.92 -7.70 -8.76
CA GLU A 92 -2.20 -6.84 -9.71
C GLU A 92 -1.02 -6.13 -9.05
N TYR A 93 -1.22 -5.55 -7.85
CA TYR A 93 -0.16 -4.88 -7.10
C TYR A 93 1.02 -5.81 -6.80
N TYR A 94 0.76 -6.99 -6.23
CA TYR A 94 1.81 -7.95 -5.89
C TYR A 94 2.47 -8.55 -7.13
N SER A 95 1.77 -8.63 -8.27
CA SER A 95 2.38 -8.98 -9.55
C SER A 95 3.38 -7.92 -10.02
N CYS A 96 3.04 -6.62 -9.88
CA CYS A 96 3.96 -5.52 -10.21
C CYS A 96 5.16 -5.49 -9.24
N ASP A 97 4.91 -5.62 -7.93
CA ASP A 97 5.96 -5.69 -6.90
C ASP A 97 6.93 -6.86 -7.17
N ALA A 98 6.41 -8.03 -7.56
CA ALA A 98 7.25 -9.19 -7.91
C ALA A 98 8.17 -8.93 -9.11
N LYS A 99 7.66 -8.29 -10.16
CA LYS A 99 8.46 -7.95 -11.35
C LYS A 99 9.57 -6.96 -11.00
N TYR A 100 9.24 -5.93 -10.21
CA TYR A 100 10.23 -4.97 -9.72
C TYR A 100 11.33 -5.65 -8.90
N ARG A 101 10.97 -6.49 -7.93
CA ARG A 101 11.96 -7.19 -7.09
C ARG A 101 12.81 -8.16 -7.89
N ASN A 102 12.23 -8.82 -8.90
CA ASN A 102 12.97 -9.68 -9.82
C ASN A 102 13.96 -8.87 -10.66
N TRP A 103 13.56 -7.72 -11.20
CA TRP A 103 14.46 -6.80 -11.88
C TRP A 103 15.58 -6.33 -10.95
N LEU A 104 15.25 -5.86 -9.75
CA LEU A 104 16.23 -5.39 -8.77
C LEU A 104 17.23 -6.48 -8.39
N LYS A 105 16.78 -7.73 -8.28
CA LYS A 105 17.66 -8.89 -8.07
C LYS A 105 18.69 -9.02 -9.20
N ILE A 106 18.23 -8.94 -10.45
CA ILE A 106 19.09 -9.03 -11.64
C ILE A 106 20.09 -7.86 -11.66
N GLU A 107 19.65 -6.64 -11.36
CA GLU A 107 20.55 -5.47 -11.30
C GLU A 107 21.64 -5.62 -10.25
N LEU A 108 21.30 -6.10 -9.05
CA LEU A 108 22.28 -6.32 -7.99
C LEU A 108 23.27 -7.44 -8.36
N GLU A 109 22.79 -8.54 -8.94
CA GLU A 109 23.66 -9.62 -9.44
C GLU A 109 24.61 -9.12 -10.53
N ASN A 110 24.13 -8.27 -11.44
CA ASN A 110 24.96 -7.66 -12.49
C ASN A 110 25.98 -6.67 -11.92
N ALA A 111 25.64 -5.93 -10.86
CA ALA A 111 26.52 -4.96 -10.22
C ALA A 111 27.72 -5.60 -9.48
N GLU A 112 27.63 -6.89 -9.13
CA GLU A 112 28.73 -7.67 -8.56
C GLU A 112 29.79 -8.06 -9.62
N VAL A 113 29.47 -7.94 -10.90
CA VAL A 113 30.35 -8.27 -12.03
C VAL A 113 30.91 -7.01 -12.67
N SER A 114 32.18 -7.04 -13.09
CA SER A 114 32.77 -5.91 -13.82
C SER A 114 31.99 -5.62 -15.12
N PRO A 115 31.72 -4.35 -15.48
CA PRO A 115 31.01 -4.02 -16.72
C PRO A 115 31.62 -4.60 -18.01
N LEU A 116 32.93 -4.87 -17.98
CA LEU A 116 33.69 -5.49 -19.08
C LEU A 116 33.50 -7.01 -19.17
N GLU A 117 33.11 -7.64 -18.07
CA GLU A 117 32.88 -9.09 -17.95
C GLU A 117 31.41 -9.47 -18.08
N LEU A 118 30.51 -8.49 -17.97
CA LEU A 118 29.07 -8.68 -18.10
C LEU A 118 28.69 -9.09 -19.53
N SER A 119 28.10 -10.27 -19.65
CA SER A 119 27.70 -10.85 -20.93
C SER A 119 26.53 -10.09 -21.56
N MET A 120 26.38 -10.23 -22.89
CA MET A 120 25.23 -9.67 -23.60
C MET A 120 23.90 -10.29 -23.13
N GLU A 121 23.92 -11.55 -22.70
CA GLU A 121 22.73 -12.24 -22.17
C GLU A 121 22.29 -11.65 -20.83
N GLU A 122 23.23 -11.31 -19.94
CA GLU A 122 22.94 -10.64 -18.66
C GLU A 122 22.38 -9.25 -18.85
N LYS A 123 22.97 -8.47 -19.77
CA LYS A 123 22.46 -7.13 -20.15
C LYS A 123 21.05 -7.22 -20.72
N GLN A 124 20.83 -8.15 -21.65
CA GLN A 124 19.52 -8.32 -22.26
C GLN A 124 18.46 -8.77 -21.25
N ARG A 125 18.82 -9.62 -20.28
CA ARG A 125 17.93 -10.06 -19.20
C ARG A 125 17.48 -8.90 -18.32
N ALA A 126 18.41 -8.03 -17.92
CA ALA A 126 18.12 -6.81 -17.17
C ALA A 126 17.14 -5.90 -17.93
N ILE A 127 17.43 -5.62 -19.21
CA ILE A 127 16.58 -4.76 -20.07
C ILE A 127 15.16 -5.34 -20.20
N LEU A 128 15.03 -6.65 -20.40
CA LEU A 128 13.72 -7.30 -20.52
C LEU A 128 12.93 -7.21 -19.21
N ALA A 129 13.57 -7.49 -18.07
CA ALA A 129 12.95 -7.39 -16.76
C ALA A 129 12.54 -5.96 -16.40
N ALA A 130 13.36 -4.97 -16.76
CA ALA A 130 13.07 -3.54 -16.59
C ALA A 130 11.83 -3.13 -17.39
N LYS A 131 11.79 -3.47 -18.69
CA LYS A 131 10.64 -3.18 -19.56
C LYS A 131 9.35 -3.86 -19.08
N GLU A 132 9.45 -5.12 -18.64
CA GLU A 132 8.30 -5.84 -18.09
C GLU A 132 7.77 -5.17 -16.80
N THR A 133 8.68 -4.73 -15.94
CA THR A 133 8.35 -4.01 -14.69
C THR A 133 7.63 -2.70 -14.98
N LEU A 134 8.16 -1.86 -15.88
CA LEU A 134 7.54 -0.59 -16.26
C LEU A 134 6.16 -0.81 -16.89
N ASN A 135 6.05 -1.71 -17.87
CA ASN A 135 4.79 -1.95 -18.56
C ASN A 135 3.69 -2.44 -17.60
N SER A 136 4.05 -3.34 -16.68
CA SER A 136 3.10 -3.85 -15.68
C SER A 136 2.66 -2.76 -14.72
N SER A 137 3.60 -1.96 -14.23
CA SER A 137 3.32 -0.92 -13.23
C SER A 137 2.54 0.24 -13.83
N LEU A 138 2.87 0.68 -15.05
CA LEU A 138 2.10 1.67 -15.80
C LEU A 138 0.67 1.21 -16.07
N SER A 139 0.47 -0.09 -16.38
CA SER A 139 -0.87 -0.64 -16.57
C SER A 139 -1.72 -0.55 -15.30
N LEU A 140 -1.13 -0.73 -14.12
CA LEU A 140 -1.80 -0.54 -12.83
C LEU A 140 -2.07 0.94 -12.53
N LEU A 141 -1.08 1.80 -12.76
CA LEU A 141 -1.12 3.22 -12.41
C LEU A 141 -2.05 4.06 -13.29
N LEU A 142 -2.18 3.70 -14.58
CA LEU A 142 -2.94 4.48 -15.58
C LEU A 142 -4.41 4.04 -15.71
N ARG A 143 -4.93 3.25 -14.77
CA ARG A 143 -6.35 2.84 -14.75
C ARG A 143 -7.24 4.06 -14.50
N LYS A 144 -8.05 4.43 -15.49
CA LYS A 144 -8.96 5.59 -15.42
C LYS A 144 -10.31 5.28 -14.79
N GLU A 145 -10.93 4.18 -15.21
CA GLU A 145 -12.32 3.85 -14.80
C GLU A 145 -12.40 3.21 -13.42
N ASN A 146 -11.39 2.42 -13.06
CA ASN A 146 -11.28 1.79 -11.75
C ASN A 146 -9.85 1.99 -11.21
N PRO A 147 -9.56 3.14 -10.59
CA PRO A 147 -8.26 3.41 -9.99
C PRO A 147 -7.95 2.39 -8.90
N TRP A 148 -6.70 1.94 -8.82
CA TRP A 148 -6.28 0.88 -7.90
C TRP A 148 -6.68 1.11 -6.44
N LEU A 149 -7.42 0.17 -5.84
CA LEU A 149 -7.88 0.23 -4.46
C LEU A 149 -8.77 1.46 -4.17
N ALA A 150 -9.49 1.95 -5.18
CA ALA A 150 -10.48 2.98 -4.98
C ALA A 150 -11.62 2.43 -4.09
N PRO A 151 -11.93 3.09 -2.96
CA PRO A 151 -13.08 2.73 -2.14
C PRO A 151 -14.37 2.80 -2.96
N GLY A 152 -15.28 1.85 -2.73
CA GLY A 152 -16.63 1.92 -3.27
C GLY A 152 -17.43 3.07 -2.63
N GLU A 153 -18.59 3.39 -3.21
CA GLU A 153 -19.54 4.30 -2.55
C GLU A 153 -19.99 3.70 -1.21
N ASP A 154 -19.55 4.30 -0.12
CA ASP A 154 -20.02 3.94 1.22
C ASP A 154 -21.49 4.35 1.36
N HIS A 155 -22.24 3.59 2.17
CA HIS A 155 -23.64 3.91 2.45
C HIS A 155 -23.76 5.36 2.95
N VAL A 156 -24.65 6.14 2.33
CA VAL A 156 -24.97 7.50 2.75
C VAL A 156 -25.40 7.47 4.22
N TYR A 157 -24.52 7.92 5.11
CA TYR A 157 -24.80 7.94 6.53
C TYR A 157 -25.71 9.15 6.83
N GLU A 158 -27.02 8.93 6.90
CA GLU A 158 -28.03 9.94 7.20
C GLU A 158 -28.17 10.18 8.72
N SER A 159 -27.07 10.39 9.45
CA SER A 159 -27.15 10.74 10.88
C SER A 159 -27.05 12.25 11.08
N VAL A 160 -27.82 12.75 12.06
CA VAL A 160 -27.80 14.15 12.52
C VAL A 160 -26.70 14.36 13.58
N GLU A 161 -26.20 13.29 14.18
CA GLU A 161 -25.17 13.34 15.22
C GLU A 161 -23.75 13.33 14.63
N PRO A 162 -22.77 13.97 15.30
CA PRO A 162 -21.38 13.97 14.85
C PRO A 162 -20.79 12.57 14.90
N ILE A 163 -20.31 12.10 13.75
CA ILE A 163 -19.64 10.81 13.59
C ILE A 163 -18.14 11.01 13.75
N PHE A 164 -17.47 10.10 14.45
CA PHE A 164 -16.02 10.08 14.58
C PHE A 164 -15.44 8.91 13.80
N LEU A 165 -14.21 9.07 13.34
CA LEU A 165 -13.39 8.03 12.73
C LEU A 165 -12.35 7.57 13.74
N GLU A 166 -12.09 6.28 13.79
CA GLU A 166 -11.05 5.68 14.61
C GLU A 166 -10.18 4.74 13.78
N LEU A 167 -8.86 4.89 13.89
CA LEU A 167 -7.85 4.00 13.30
C LEU A 167 -7.00 3.42 14.42
N HIS A 168 -6.96 2.09 14.51
CA HIS A 168 -6.19 1.37 15.52
C HIS A 168 -5.10 0.56 14.82
N ALA A 169 -3.89 0.68 15.34
CA ALA A 169 -2.71 0.04 14.81
C ALA A 169 -1.88 -0.59 15.93
N THR A 170 -1.48 -1.84 15.76
CA THR A 170 -0.44 -2.48 16.58
C THR A 170 0.81 -2.61 15.74
N ALA A 171 1.93 -2.02 16.15
CA ALA A 171 3.16 -1.99 15.36
C ALA A 171 4.41 -2.19 16.20
N MET A 172 5.44 -2.78 15.60
CA MET A 172 6.82 -2.71 16.09
C MET A 172 7.49 -1.45 15.55
N LEU A 173 8.36 -0.83 16.34
CA LEU A 173 9.20 0.26 15.87
C LEU A 173 10.51 -0.32 15.36
N CYS A 174 10.86 -0.06 14.10
CA CYS A 174 12.06 -0.62 13.48
C CYS A 174 13.01 0.51 13.08
N LEU A 175 14.26 0.38 13.53
CA LEU A 175 15.35 1.25 13.08
C LEU A 175 15.65 1.00 11.60
N ARG A 176 16.33 1.94 10.94
CA ARG A 176 16.84 1.75 9.57
C ARG A 176 17.72 0.50 9.39
N SER A 177 18.33 0.01 10.47
CA SER A 177 19.11 -1.23 10.46
C SER A 177 18.25 -2.49 10.36
N GLY A 178 16.93 -2.38 10.51
CA GLY A 178 16.00 -3.51 10.68
C GLY A 178 15.92 -4.01 12.13
N GLU A 179 16.67 -3.42 13.06
CA GLU A 179 16.58 -3.76 14.48
C GLU A 179 15.34 -3.13 15.11
N CYS A 180 14.68 -3.89 16.00
CA CYS A 180 13.56 -3.38 16.78
C CYS A 180 14.04 -2.33 17.79
N LEU A 181 13.34 -1.19 17.86
CA LEU A 181 13.43 -0.19 18.91
C LEU A 181 12.36 -0.51 19.98
N PRO A 182 12.75 -1.05 21.15
CA PRO A 182 11.79 -1.41 22.18
C PRO A 182 11.05 -0.16 22.68
N PRO A 183 9.72 -0.21 22.84
CA PRO A 183 8.96 0.93 23.30
C PRO A 183 9.14 1.13 24.81
N ASP A 184 9.27 2.40 25.21
CA ASP A 184 9.16 2.84 26.60
C ASP A 184 8.25 4.08 26.69
N ALA A 185 7.98 4.57 27.90
CA ALA A 185 7.10 5.73 28.09
C ALA A 185 7.60 7.01 27.36
N THR A 186 8.91 7.19 27.24
CA THR A 186 9.52 8.32 26.53
C THR A 186 9.35 8.15 25.03
N VAL A 187 9.60 6.94 24.50
CA VAL A 187 9.41 6.60 23.09
C VAL A 187 7.95 6.78 22.69
N CYS A 188 6.99 6.26 23.48
CA CYS A 188 5.56 6.43 23.22
C CYS A 188 5.15 7.92 23.23
N THR A 189 5.62 8.70 24.20
CA THR A 189 5.31 10.14 24.28
C THR A 189 5.89 10.90 23.08
N THR A 190 7.12 10.58 22.68
CA THR A 190 7.80 11.22 21.55
C THR A 190 7.11 10.84 20.23
N LEU A 191 6.75 9.56 20.06
CA LEU A 191 6.02 9.07 18.89
C LEU A 191 4.65 9.74 18.78
N MET A 192 3.90 9.84 19.89
CA MET A 192 2.62 10.55 19.92
C MET A 192 2.77 12.02 19.50
N SER A 193 3.76 12.73 20.04
CA SER A 193 4.04 14.12 19.64
C SER A 193 4.45 14.25 18.16
N ALA A 194 5.20 13.27 17.65
CA ALA A 194 5.64 13.27 16.26
C ALA A 194 4.46 13.03 15.30
N LEU A 195 3.57 12.10 15.63
CA LEU A 195 2.34 11.84 14.88
C LEU A 195 1.43 13.08 14.82
N TYR A 196 1.30 13.82 15.93
CA TYR A 196 0.58 15.11 15.92
C TYR A 196 1.20 16.13 14.99
N SER A 197 2.53 16.11 14.82
CA SER A 197 3.25 17.06 13.97
C SER A 197 3.15 16.76 12.47
N SER A 198 2.55 15.62 12.09
CA SER A 198 2.30 15.24 10.70
C SER A 198 1.15 16.03 10.05
N VAL A 199 0.39 16.80 10.84
CA VAL A 199 -0.76 17.60 10.38
C VAL A 199 -0.71 19.01 10.99
N SER A 200 -1.50 19.94 10.46
CA SER A 200 -1.51 21.32 10.96
C SER A 200 -2.23 21.44 12.30
N GLU A 201 -1.86 22.44 13.11
CA GLU A 201 -2.58 22.75 14.37
C GLU A 201 -4.07 23.04 14.12
N GLN A 202 -4.39 23.64 12.97
CA GLN A 202 -5.76 23.93 12.57
C GLN A 202 -6.56 22.64 12.32
N ASP A 203 -5.94 21.65 11.68
CA ASP A 203 -6.56 20.34 11.46
C ASP A 203 -6.78 19.62 12.79
N VAL A 204 -5.80 19.66 13.70
CA VAL A 204 -5.94 19.07 15.04
C VAL A 204 -7.15 19.64 15.77
N LEU A 205 -7.32 20.96 15.75
CA LEU A 205 -8.43 21.64 16.41
C LEU A 205 -9.77 21.39 15.72
N ASN A 206 -9.84 21.59 14.40
CA ASN A 206 -11.08 21.49 13.63
C ASN A 206 -11.61 20.06 13.57
N ARG A 207 -10.71 19.09 13.43
CA ARG A 207 -11.04 17.67 13.36
C ARG A 207 -11.07 17.01 14.74
N GLN A 208 -10.82 17.75 15.82
CA GLN A 208 -10.74 17.21 17.18
C GLN A 208 -9.83 15.97 17.24
N LEU A 209 -8.67 16.06 16.59
CA LEU A 209 -7.78 14.91 16.43
C LEU A 209 -7.19 14.50 17.79
N MET A 210 -7.39 13.24 18.15
CA MET A 210 -6.82 12.59 19.31
C MET A 210 -5.89 11.47 18.87
N ILE A 211 -4.69 11.45 19.43
CA ILE A 211 -3.68 10.42 19.18
C ILE A 211 -3.27 9.87 20.52
N ASN A 212 -3.37 8.55 20.68
CA ASN A 212 -2.88 7.84 21.84
C ASN A 212 -1.86 6.79 21.40
N VAL A 213 -0.75 6.72 22.13
CA VAL A 213 0.31 5.74 21.90
C VAL A 213 0.66 5.10 23.24
N SER A 214 0.59 3.77 23.29
CA SER A 214 0.91 3.01 24.50
C SER A 214 1.68 1.75 24.16
N ILE A 215 2.43 1.21 25.13
CA ILE A 215 3.05 -0.11 25.00
C ILE A 215 1.93 -1.15 24.99
N SER A 216 1.97 -2.11 24.05
CA SER A 216 0.96 -3.16 23.99
C SER A 216 0.99 -4.02 25.24
N SER A 217 -0.21 -4.32 25.76
CA SER A 217 -0.35 -5.24 26.89
C SER A 217 -0.15 -6.71 26.48
N LYS A 218 -0.17 -7.01 25.18
CA LYS A 218 -0.01 -8.36 24.63
C LYS A 218 1.45 -8.67 24.28
N ASP A 219 2.17 -7.66 23.81
CA ASP A 219 3.58 -7.76 23.44
C ASP A 219 4.32 -6.47 23.81
N ASN A 220 5.27 -6.57 24.73
CA ASN A 220 6.00 -5.41 25.21
C ASN A 220 7.02 -4.84 24.20
N TYR A 221 7.19 -5.46 23.03
CA TYR A 221 7.94 -4.91 21.90
C TYR A 221 7.07 -4.12 20.92
N CYS A 222 5.75 -4.15 21.08
CA CYS A 222 4.81 -3.45 20.20
C CYS A 222 4.26 -2.19 20.88
N VAL A 223 3.92 -1.20 20.05
CA VAL A 223 3.08 -0.07 20.42
C VAL A 223 1.65 -0.29 19.90
N GLU A 224 0.68 0.14 20.67
CA GLU A 224 -0.70 0.35 20.24
C GLU A 224 -0.88 1.84 19.96
N VAL A 225 -1.28 2.18 18.74
CA VAL A 225 -1.57 3.53 18.28
C VAL A 225 -3.05 3.62 17.96
N VAL A 226 -3.74 4.55 18.61
CA VAL A 226 -5.16 4.84 18.37
C VAL A 226 -5.27 6.29 17.93
N LEU A 227 -5.75 6.50 16.71
CA LEU A 227 -6.08 7.81 16.17
C LEU A 227 -7.59 7.97 16.13
N ARG A 228 -8.11 9.13 16.54
CA ARG A 228 -9.53 9.45 16.47
C ARG A 228 -9.74 10.87 16.00
N CYS A 229 -10.68 11.10 15.08
CA CYS A 229 -11.05 12.45 14.66
C CYS A 229 -12.53 12.55 14.30
N LEU A 230 -13.08 13.77 14.33
CA LEU A 230 -14.41 14.07 13.80
C LEU A 230 -14.41 13.83 12.28
N ALA A 231 -15.39 13.09 11.76
CA ALA A 231 -15.56 12.84 10.33
C ALA A 231 -16.10 14.09 9.61
N VAL A 232 -15.69 14.31 8.37
CA VAL A 232 -16.30 15.31 7.47
C VAL A 232 -16.62 14.70 6.12
N ALA A 233 -17.33 15.45 5.27
CA ALA A 233 -17.60 15.02 3.90
C ALA A 233 -16.30 14.68 3.17
N GLY A 234 -16.28 13.53 2.49
CA GLY A 234 -15.10 12.99 1.81
C GLY A 234 -14.33 11.93 2.61
N ASP A 235 -14.51 11.81 3.94
CA ASP A 235 -13.85 10.74 4.73
C ASP A 235 -14.62 9.41 4.67
N GLY A 236 -14.95 8.95 3.47
CA GLY A 236 -15.90 7.85 3.28
C GLY A 236 -17.37 8.28 3.42
N LEU A 237 -17.62 9.56 3.76
CA LEU A 237 -18.96 10.12 3.86
C LEU A 237 -19.32 10.95 2.62
N GLY A 238 -20.38 10.55 1.92
CA GLY A 238 -20.88 11.27 0.74
C GLY A 238 -20.00 11.10 -0.49
N GLN A 239 -20.10 12.04 -1.44
CA GLN A 239 -19.31 11.98 -2.68
C GLN A 239 -17.83 12.18 -2.36
N GLN A 240 -17.01 11.22 -2.79
CA GLN A 240 -15.57 11.25 -2.53
C GLN A 240 -14.86 12.08 -3.61
N GLU A 241 -14.19 13.15 -3.19
CA GLU A 241 -13.31 13.93 -4.07
C GLU A 241 -11.93 13.27 -4.21
N TYR A 242 -11.43 12.65 -3.14
CA TYR A 242 -10.10 12.04 -3.07
C TYR A 242 -10.14 10.69 -2.34
N ASN A 243 -9.47 9.69 -2.91
CA ASN A 243 -9.41 8.32 -2.39
C ASN A 243 -8.13 8.13 -1.56
N ASP A 244 -7.98 8.91 -0.50
CA ASP A 244 -6.69 9.10 0.19
C ASP A 244 -6.72 8.75 1.69
N GLY A 245 -7.90 8.38 2.20
CA GLY A 245 -8.10 7.90 3.57
C GLY A 245 -8.12 9.04 4.59
N GLY A 246 -8.14 10.29 4.13
CA GLY A 246 -8.23 11.49 4.94
C GLY A 246 -7.07 11.69 5.91
N ILE A 247 -7.36 12.38 7.01
CA ILE A 247 -6.36 12.82 7.98
C ILE A 247 -5.74 11.65 8.76
N LEU A 248 -6.51 10.62 9.10
CA LEU A 248 -6.00 9.46 9.86
C LEU A 248 -4.98 8.66 9.05
N SER A 249 -5.28 8.45 7.76
CA SER A 249 -4.33 7.87 6.79
C SER A 249 -3.05 8.72 6.68
N THR A 250 -3.19 10.04 6.57
CA THR A 250 -2.04 10.96 6.47
C THR A 250 -1.09 10.82 7.68
N VAL A 251 -1.65 10.86 8.89
CA VAL A 251 -0.87 10.74 10.13
C VAL A 251 -0.17 9.38 10.21
N MET A 252 -0.88 8.29 9.91
CA MET A 252 -0.32 6.94 10.01
C MET A 252 0.74 6.66 8.94
N ALA A 253 0.54 7.16 7.71
CA ALA A 253 1.51 7.00 6.62
C ALA A 253 2.88 7.60 6.96
N ALA A 254 2.93 8.74 7.67
CA ALA A 254 4.19 9.33 8.10
C ALA A 254 4.98 8.39 9.03
N GLY A 255 4.30 7.63 9.88
CA GLY A 255 4.89 6.59 10.73
C GLY A 255 5.41 5.40 9.94
N PHE A 256 4.62 4.90 8.98
CA PHE A 256 5.02 3.75 8.14
C PHE A 256 6.20 4.07 7.23
N LYS A 257 6.24 5.28 6.66
CA LYS A 257 7.33 5.73 5.79
C LYS A 257 8.60 6.11 6.57
N GLY A 258 8.52 6.20 7.90
CA GLY A 258 9.63 6.63 8.75
C GLY A 258 9.98 8.12 8.61
N GLU A 259 8.98 8.93 8.24
CA GLU A 259 9.09 10.35 7.90
C GLU A 259 8.56 11.26 9.02
N LEU A 260 8.40 10.71 10.23
CA LEU A 260 7.92 11.45 11.39
C LEU A 260 8.90 12.56 11.80
N LEU A 261 8.46 13.80 11.64
CA LEU A 261 9.18 14.97 12.11
C LEU A 261 9.36 14.88 13.63
N ARG A 262 10.56 15.26 14.11
CA ARG A 262 10.90 15.27 15.55
C ARG A 262 10.88 13.90 16.23
N PHE A 263 10.80 12.82 15.46
CA PHE A 263 11.12 11.47 15.91
C PHE A 263 12.52 11.07 15.46
N GLN A 264 12.96 9.87 15.83
CA GLN A 264 14.22 9.33 15.33
C GLN A 264 14.10 9.06 13.82
N SER A 265 15.02 9.67 13.05
CA SER A 265 14.91 9.69 11.58
C SER A 265 14.98 8.29 10.96
N GLY A 266 13.99 7.98 10.11
CA GLY A 266 13.86 6.69 9.41
C GLY A 266 13.55 5.52 10.33
N VAL A 267 13.05 5.76 11.55
CA VAL A 267 12.38 4.70 12.31
C VAL A 267 11.00 4.51 11.71
N THR A 268 10.70 3.30 11.26
CA THR A 268 9.41 2.93 10.67
C THR A 268 8.54 2.22 11.68
N MET A 269 7.23 2.24 11.45
CA MET A 269 6.26 1.42 12.15
C MET A 269 5.95 0.18 11.30
N GLU A 270 6.46 -0.99 11.71
CA GLU A 270 6.11 -2.27 11.08
C GLU A 270 4.81 -2.81 11.69
N ILE A 271 3.74 -2.73 10.91
CA ILE A 271 2.40 -3.04 11.36
C ILE A 271 2.19 -4.56 11.51
N SER A 272 1.60 -4.98 12.62
CA SER A 272 1.13 -6.35 12.84
C SER A 272 -0.39 -6.47 12.83
N ARG A 273 -1.10 -5.35 13.04
CA ARG A 273 -2.55 -5.28 13.00
C ARG A 273 -3.02 -3.88 12.64
N LEU A 274 -3.95 -3.75 11.70
CA LEU A 274 -4.54 -2.47 11.31
C LEU A 274 -6.05 -2.58 11.08
N ASP A 275 -6.81 -1.75 11.79
CA ASP A 275 -8.27 -1.73 11.67
C ASP A 275 -8.80 -0.29 11.80
N ALA A 276 -9.92 0.00 11.13
CA ALA A 276 -10.57 1.31 11.17
C ALA A 276 -12.09 1.22 11.28
N TRP A 277 -12.70 2.16 11.99
CA TRP A 277 -14.14 2.20 12.26
C TRP A 277 -14.69 3.61 12.28
N TYR A 278 -15.99 3.71 11.99
CA TYR A 278 -16.82 4.79 12.47
C TYR A 278 -17.12 4.58 13.95
N SER A 279 -17.27 5.66 14.70
CA SER A 279 -17.52 5.65 16.14
C SER A 279 -18.44 6.80 16.56
N SER A 280 -19.21 6.57 17.61
CA SER A 280 -20.06 7.60 18.20
C SER A 280 -19.24 8.58 19.05
N GLU A 281 -19.84 9.71 19.44
CA GLU A 281 -19.20 10.69 20.33
C GLU A 281 -18.69 10.05 21.63
N GLY A 282 -19.42 9.06 22.17
CA GLY A 282 -19.06 8.29 23.37
C GLY A 282 -17.93 7.27 23.18
N GLY A 283 -17.41 7.10 21.97
CA GLY A 283 -16.31 6.16 21.67
C GLY A 283 -16.75 4.71 21.48
N SER A 284 -18.03 4.47 21.21
CA SER A 284 -18.49 3.13 20.80
C SER A 284 -18.17 2.94 19.33
N LEU A 285 -17.46 1.87 19.00
CA LEU A 285 -17.18 1.47 17.62
C LEU A 285 -18.48 1.00 16.94
N GLU A 286 -18.65 1.39 15.68
CA GLU A 286 -19.82 1.08 14.85
C GLU A 286 -19.39 0.25 13.63
N SER A 287 -19.68 0.73 12.41
CA SER A 287 -19.30 0.06 11.17
C SER A 287 -17.81 0.23 10.86
N PRO A 288 -17.19 -0.72 10.13
CA PRO A 288 -15.85 -0.55 9.59
C PRO A 288 -15.75 0.68 8.68
N ALA A 289 -14.63 1.41 8.77
CA ALA A 289 -14.32 2.54 7.92
C ALA A 289 -13.19 2.16 6.94
N THR A 290 -13.50 1.26 6.00
CA THR A 290 -12.52 0.67 5.06
C THR A 290 -11.83 1.71 4.18
N TYR A 291 -12.52 2.81 3.88
CA TYR A 291 -11.97 3.99 3.19
C TYR A 291 -10.62 4.44 3.76
N ILE A 292 -10.49 4.47 5.09
CA ILE A 292 -9.28 4.95 5.77
C ILE A 292 -8.09 4.03 5.46
N VAL A 293 -8.30 2.72 5.57
CA VAL A 293 -7.24 1.73 5.38
C VAL A 293 -6.87 1.60 3.91
N GLN A 294 -7.86 1.62 3.01
CA GLN A 294 -7.61 1.62 1.56
C GLN A 294 -6.86 2.88 1.13
N GLY A 295 -7.29 4.06 1.59
CA GLY A 295 -6.59 5.31 1.34
C GLY A 295 -5.17 5.34 1.90
N LEU A 296 -4.94 4.73 3.07
CA LEU A 296 -3.60 4.55 3.64
C LEU A 296 -2.72 3.66 2.77
N CYS A 297 -3.24 2.53 2.30
CA CYS A 297 -2.55 1.69 1.34
C CYS A 297 -2.22 2.46 0.05
N ARG A 298 -3.15 3.25 -0.50
CA ARG A 298 -2.89 4.11 -1.67
C ARG A 298 -1.78 5.14 -1.39
N ARG A 299 -1.84 5.84 -0.25
CA ARG A 299 -0.85 6.83 0.17
C ARG A 299 0.54 6.24 0.34
N CYS A 300 0.64 4.98 0.73
CA CYS A 300 1.90 4.28 0.90
C CYS A 300 2.40 3.63 -0.40
N CYS A 301 1.53 2.91 -1.11
CA CYS A 301 1.91 2.03 -2.21
C CYS A 301 2.03 2.75 -3.55
N ILE A 302 1.12 3.68 -3.89
CA ILE A 302 1.13 4.34 -5.21
C ILE A 302 2.41 5.17 -5.42
N PRO A 303 2.82 6.04 -4.47
CA PRO A 303 4.08 6.77 -4.59
C PRO A 303 5.29 5.84 -4.72
N GLU A 304 5.33 4.73 -3.96
CA GLU A 304 6.42 3.77 -4.06
C GLU A 304 6.45 3.04 -5.41
N VAL A 305 5.31 2.65 -5.97
CA VAL A 305 5.26 2.05 -7.31
C VAL A 305 5.78 3.04 -8.36
N ILE A 306 5.44 4.32 -8.25
CA ILE A 306 5.94 5.37 -9.15
C ILE A 306 7.45 5.55 -8.99
N LEU A 307 7.96 5.67 -7.76
CA LEU A 307 9.40 5.83 -7.52
C LEU A 307 10.20 4.63 -8.03
N ARG A 308 9.67 3.41 -7.86
CA ARG A 308 10.25 2.19 -8.46
C ARG A 308 10.25 2.24 -9.98
N CYS A 309 9.21 2.78 -10.61
CA CYS A 309 9.21 3.01 -12.05
C CYS A 309 10.29 4.02 -12.45
N MET A 310 10.45 5.12 -11.69
CA MET A 310 11.49 6.12 -11.95
C MET A 310 12.90 5.51 -11.86
N GLU A 311 13.17 4.65 -10.87
CA GLU A 311 14.44 3.91 -10.76
C GLU A 311 14.69 3.01 -11.99
N VAL A 312 13.67 2.27 -12.42
CA VAL A 312 13.77 1.39 -13.59
C VAL A 312 13.97 2.20 -14.87
N SER A 313 13.28 3.34 -15.00
CA SER A 313 13.48 4.26 -16.13
C SER A 313 14.90 4.81 -16.18
N LEU A 314 15.46 5.17 -15.03
CA LEU A 314 16.84 5.64 -14.92
C LEU A 314 17.85 4.56 -15.36
N SER A 315 17.68 3.31 -14.89
CA SER A 315 18.52 2.18 -15.33
C SER A 315 18.44 1.95 -16.85
N LEU A 316 17.26 2.08 -17.45
CA LEU A 316 17.09 1.92 -18.89
C LEU A 316 17.76 3.05 -19.71
N ILE A 317 17.64 4.30 -19.29
CA ILE A 317 18.29 5.42 -20.01
C ILE A 317 19.81 5.35 -19.88
N GLU A 318 20.35 4.90 -18.74
CA GLU A 318 21.80 4.66 -18.56
C GLU A 318 22.34 3.59 -19.52
N LEU A 319 21.48 2.67 -19.97
CA LEU A 319 21.80 1.67 -20.99
C LEU A 319 21.55 2.17 -22.43
N GLY A 320 21.24 3.45 -22.62
CA GLY A 320 20.93 4.04 -23.93
C GLY A 320 19.56 3.62 -24.48
N MET A 321 18.65 3.16 -23.62
CA MET A 321 17.36 2.59 -24.00
C MET A 321 16.20 3.39 -23.38
N PRO A 322 15.95 4.65 -23.79
CA PRO A 322 14.90 5.49 -23.23
C PRO A 322 13.54 4.78 -23.23
N PRO A 323 12.86 4.64 -22.08
CA PRO A 323 11.54 4.02 -22.00
C PRO A 323 10.44 4.95 -22.54
N GLU A 324 9.51 4.40 -23.33
CA GLU A 324 8.40 5.17 -23.94
C GLU A 324 7.38 5.72 -22.91
N GLY A 325 7.32 5.13 -21.70
CA GLY A 325 6.33 5.47 -20.68
C GLY A 325 6.78 6.48 -19.62
N HIS A 326 7.99 7.04 -19.73
CA HIS A 326 8.55 7.93 -18.70
C HIS A 326 7.72 9.19 -18.50
N ASP A 327 7.39 9.90 -19.58
CA ASP A 327 6.59 11.14 -19.53
C ASP A 327 5.20 10.90 -18.91
N GLN A 328 4.64 9.70 -19.07
CA GLN A 328 3.35 9.33 -18.48
C GLN A 328 3.41 9.31 -16.95
N LEU A 329 4.57 8.99 -16.35
CA LEU A 329 4.76 9.06 -14.90
C LEU A 329 4.76 10.52 -14.42
N ILE A 330 5.39 11.41 -15.18
CA ILE A 330 5.45 12.84 -14.88
C ILE A 330 4.05 13.45 -14.98
N ASP A 331 3.34 13.17 -16.07
CA ASP A 331 1.97 13.60 -16.28
C ASP A 331 1.03 13.07 -15.19
N LEU A 332 1.20 11.81 -14.78
CA LEU A 332 0.39 11.20 -13.72
C LEU A 332 0.55 11.93 -12.38
N VAL A 333 1.78 12.26 -11.99
CA VAL A 333 2.06 12.98 -10.74
C VAL A 333 1.64 14.44 -10.81
N ALA A 334 1.84 15.10 -11.97
CA ALA A 334 1.50 16.51 -12.15
C ALA A 334 0.00 16.77 -12.38
N SER A 335 -0.76 15.78 -12.87
CA SER A 335 -2.17 15.92 -13.20
C SER A 335 -3.04 16.08 -11.96
N SER A 336 -3.80 17.18 -11.90
CA SER A 336 -4.83 17.38 -10.89
C SER A 336 -6.00 16.41 -11.04
N GLU A 337 -6.28 15.93 -12.25
CA GLU A 337 -7.36 14.97 -12.55
C GLU A 337 -7.02 13.58 -12.02
N ALA A 338 -5.75 13.16 -12.13
CA ALA A 338 -5.31 11.88 -11.61
C ALA A 338 -5.27 11.85 -10.07
N GLY A 339 -5.13 13.02 -9.43
CA GLY A 339 -5.14 13.13 -7.98
C GLY A 339 -4.03 12.32 -7.32
N VAL A 340 -2.86 12.15 -7.95
CA VAL A 340 -1.79 11.34 -7.37
C VAL A 340 -0.87 12.18 -6.47
N LEU A 341 -0.70 13.46 -6.78
CA LEU A 341 0.22 14.36 -6.08
C LEU A 341 0.00 14.39 -4.56
N HIS A 342 -1.26 14.39 -4.10
CA HIS A 342 -1.59 14.49 -2.68
C HIS A 342 -1.29 13.20 -1.88
N LEU A 343 -0.99 12.08 -2.56
CA LEU A 343 -0.60 10.83 -1.92
C LEU A 343 0.88 10.82 -1.52
N PHE A 344 1.70 11.63 -2.20
CA PHE A 344 3.13 11.68 -1.91
C PHE A 344 3.41 12.41 -0.59
N SER A 345 4.43 11.94 0.13
CA SER A 345 5.05 12.76 1.15
C SER A 345 5.98 13.81 0.53
N HIS A 346 6.37 14.81 1.32
CA HIS A 346 7.37 15.79 0.87
C HIS A 346 8.71 15.13 0.50
N GLN A 347 9.14 14.13 1.29
CA GLN A 347 10.40 13.42 1.04
C GLN A 347 10.32 12.60 -0.25
N GLN A 348 9.22 11.89 -0.49
CA GLN A 348 9.00 11.15 -1.72
C GLN A 348 8.92 12.07 -2.95
N LEU A 349 8.31 13.26 -2.85
CA LEU A 349 8.32 14.24 -3.94
C LEU A 349 9.74 14.77 -4.22
N GLN A 350 10.52 15.01 -3.17
CA GLN A 350 11.90 15.43 -3.34
C GLN A 350 12.71 14.35 -4.06
N GLU A 351 12.55 13.08 -3.67
CA GLU A 351 13.19 11.95 -4.33
C GLU A 351 12.76 11.84 -5.80
N PHE A 352 11.45 11.90 -6.07
CA PHE A 352 10.90 11.87 -7.42
C PHE A 352 11.54 12.94 -8.32
N LEU A 353 11.63 14.19 -7.83
CA LEU A 353 12.25 15.30 -8.58
C LEU A 353 13.75 15.12 -8.80
N LEU A 354 14.47 14.50 -7.85
CA LEU A 354 15.89 14.22 -7.98
C LEU A 354 16.15 13.14 -9.03
N VAL A 355 15.36 12.06 -9.03
CA VAL A 355 15.47 11.00 -10.03
C VAL A 355 15.09 11.52 -11.42
N GLU A 356 14.02 12.33 -11.52
CA GLU A 356 13.65 12.97 -12.78
C GLU A 356 14.77 13.83 -13.33
N ARG A 357 15.39 14.65 -12.48
CA ARG A 357 16.53 15.49 -12.89
C ARG A 357 17.68 14.65 -13.44
N GLU A 358 18.02 13.53 -12.79
CA GLU A 358 19.09 12.65 -13.26
C GLU A 358 18.71 12.00 -14.59
N TYR A 359 17.47 11.51 -14.73
CA TYR A 359 16.96 10.97 -15.98
C TYR A 359 17.07 11.98 -17.13
N SER A 360 16.61 13.22 -16.93
CA SER A 360 16.68 14.25 -17.97
C SER A 360 18.12 14.56 -18.39
N ILE A 361 19.08 14.55 -17.46
CA ILE A 361 20.50 14.74 -17.76
C ILE A 361 21.01 13.61 -18.65
N ARG A 362 20.71 12.35 -18.31
CA ARG A 362 21.10 11.18 -19.11
C ARG A 362 20.48 11.19 -20.50
N GLN A 363 19.23 11.63 -20.60
CA GLN A 363 18.58 11.78 -21.90
C GLN A 363 19.30 12.79 -22.79
N MET A 364 19.67 13.97 -22.24
CA MET A 364 20.43 14.98 -22.99
C MET A 364 21.81 14.47 -23.41
N GLU A 365 22.53 13.76 -22.52
CA GLU A 365 23.84 13.15 -22.85
C GLU A 365 23.72 12.16 -24.02
N LEU A 366 22.69 11.31 -24.00
CA LEU A 366 22.42 10.34 -25.07
C LEU A 366 22.08 11.03 -26.41
N GLU A 367 21.26 12.09 -26.37
CA GLU A 367 20.91 12.88 -27.55
C GLU A 367 22.14 13.59 -28.15
N GLU A 368 23.04 14.11 -27.31
CA GLU A 368 24.30 14.70 -27.75
C GLU A 368 25.20 13.66 -28.44
N GLU A 369 25.38 12.48 -27.83
CA GLU A 369 26.18 11.37 -28.41
C GLU A 369 25.64 10.88 -29.75
N LEU A 370 24.31 10.81 -29.91
CA LEU A 370 23.67 10.43 -31.18
C LEU A 370 23.76 11.51 -32.25
N SER A 371 23.97 12.77 -31.86
CA SER A 371 24.08 13.92 -32.78
C SER A 371 25.51 14.19 -33.26
N SER A 372 26.51 13.65 -32.57
CA SER A 372 27.95 13.73 -32.89
C SER A 372 28.41 12.60 -33.82
#